data_AF-A0A8J3T7B7-F1
#
_entry.id   AF-A0A8J3T7B7-F1
#
_cell.length_a   1.000
_cell.length_b   1.000
_cell.length_c   1.000
_cell.angle_alpha   90.00
_cell.angle_beta   90.00
_cell.angle_gamma   90.00
#
_symmetry.space_group_name_H-M   'P 1'
#
loop_
_entity.id
_entity.type
_entity.pdbx_description
1 polymer ?
#
loop_
_entity_poly.entity_id
_entity_poly.type
_entity_poly.pdbx_seq_one_letter_code
_entity_poly.pdbx_strand_id
1 'polypeptide(L)'
;MAEHVPDRNEESRDRAQRARERARRADERAEQVRERISELAESPQATTSGSSPHQARQAVEHAERSRREAARTEDEARAGHRRAARAHEENAALHEQMARAGIGDVERHRERAAQERREALDDDREAHPDDPRPAAGAQGDDGGEPEPPREP
;
A
#
# COMPACT_ATOMS: atom_id res chain seq x y z
N MET A 1 -22.45 -9.50 -34.90
CA MET A 1 -21.46 -8.56 -34.34
C MET A 1 -21.12 -9.08 -32.95
N ALA A 2 -19.92 -9.62 -32.75
CA ALA A 2 -19.51 -10.12 -31.45
C ALA A 2 -19.06 -8.93 -30.60
N GLU A 3 -19.76 -8.65 -29.50
CA GLU A 3 -19.31 -7.67 -28.52
C GLU A 3 -17.99 -8.15 -27.91
N HIS A 4 -16.94 -7.37 -28.14
CA HIS A 4 -15.66 -7.56 -27.51
C HIS A 4 -15.83 -7.22 -26.02
N VAL A 5 -16.03 -8.24 -25.19
CA VAL A 5 -16.03 -8.08 -23.73
C VAL A 5 -14.57 -7.89 -23.33
N PRO A 6 -14.17 -6.70 -22.84
CA PRO A 6 -12.79 -6.47 -22.43
C PRO A 6 -12.42 -7.44 -21.31
N ASP A 7 -11.19 -7.95 -21.36
CA ASP A 7 -10.67 -8.82 -20.32
C ASP A 7 -10.66 -8.04 -19.00
N ARG A 8 -11.42 -8.51 -18.01
CA ARG A 8 -11.48 -7.88 -16.68
C ARG A 8 -10.10 -7.73 -16.04
N ASN A 9 -9.15 -8.54 -16.47
CA ASN A 9 -7.76 -8.48 -16.04
C ASN A 9 -7.02 -7.24 -16.61
N GLU A 10 -7.30 -6.86 -17.85
CA GLU A 10 -6.80 -5.62 -18.45
C GLU A 10 -7.36 -4.40 -17.71
N GLU A 11 -8.67 -4.36 -17.46
CA GLU A 11 -9.29 -3.24 -16.72
C GLU A 11 -8.75 -3.08 -15.30
N SER A 12 -8.35 -4.19 -14.65
CA SER A 12 -7.74 -4.16 -13.33
C SER A 12 -6.32 -3.57 -13.38
N ARG A 13 -5.51 -4.01 -14.34
CA ARG A 13 -4.14 -3.47 -14.56
C ARG A 13 -4.17 -1.98 -14.90
N ASP A 14 -5.11 -1.58 -15.74
CA ASP A 14 -5.33 -0.19 -16.12
C ASP A 14 -5.67 0.68 -14.91
N ARG A 15 -6.55 0.20 -14.04
CA ARG A 15 -6.90 0.88 -12.79
C ARG A 15 -5.70 1.00 -11.85
N ALA A 16 -4.92 -0.07 -11.70
CA ALA A 16 -3.71 -0.06 -10.89
C ALA A 16 -2.66 0.92 -11.43
N GLN A 17 -2.45 0.96 -12.75
CA GLN A 17 -1.53 1.89 -13.40
C GLN A 17 -1.95 3.35 -13.18
N ARG A 18 -3.24 3.67 -13.36
CA ARG A 18 -3.77 5.01 -13.10
C ARG A 18 -3.68 5.39 -11.62
N ALA A 19 -3.82 4.44 -10.71
CA ALA A 19 -3.62 4.68 -9.28
C ALA A 19 -2.15 5.05 -8.99
N ARG A 20 -1.19 4.30 -9.53
CA ARG A 20 0.25 4.59 -9.40
C ARG A 20 0.64 5.95 -9.99
N GLU A 21 0.10 6.29 -11.16
CA GLU A 21 0.37 7.59 -11.80
C GLU A 21 -0.20 8.76 -10.97
N ARG A 22 -1.38 8.59 -10.37
CA ARG A 22 -1.95 9.58 -9.45
C ARG A 22 -1.10 9.74 -8.19
N ALA A 23 -0.60 8.65 -7.62
CA ALA A 23 0.30 8.70 -6.47
C ALA A 23 1.57 9.49 -6.80
N ARG A 24 2.24 9.17 -7.92
CA ARG A 24 3.44 9.88 -8.37
C ARG A 24 3.22 11.38 -8.55
N ARG A 25 2.11 11.79 -9.17
CA ARG A 25 1.77 13.22 -9.33
C ARG A 25 1.48 13.91 -8.01
N ALA A 26 0.94 13.20 -7.03
CA ALA A 26 0.72 13.74 -5.70
C ALA A 26 2.06 13.99 -4.98
N ASP A 27 3.01 13.05 -5.09
CA ASP A 27 4.36 13.19 -4.53
C ASP A 27 5.11 14.38 -5.15
N GLU A 28 5.11 14.49 -6.49
CA GLU A 28 5.71 15.62 -7.22
C GLU A 28 5.13 16.96 -6.76
N ARG A 29 3.81 17.02 -6.53
CA ARG A 29 3.14 18.23 -6.06
C ARG A 29 3.46 18.54 -4.60
N ALA A 30 3.63 17.52 -3.76
CA ALA A 30 4.05 17.70 -2.38
C ALA A 30 5.50 18.21 -2.27
N GLU A 31 6.39 17.79 -3.18
CA GLU A 31 7.74 18.34 -3.30
C GLU A 31 7.73 19.82 -3.72
N GLN A 32 6.96 20.17 -4.76
CA GLN A 32 6.81 21.57 -5.20
C GLN A 32 6.28 22.50 -4.10
N VAL A 33 5.32 22.02 -3.29
CA VAL A 33 4.81 22.79 -2.14
C VAL A 33 5.89 22.98 -1.08
N ARG A 34 6.68 21.94 -0.77
CA ARG A 34 7.81 22.05 0.16
C ARG A 34 8.85 23.05 -0.31
N GLU A 35 9.21 23.01 -1.59
CA GLU A 35 10.13 23.98 -2.22
C GLU A 35 9.60 25.41 -2.10
N ARG A 36 8.32 25.63 -2.45
CA ARG A 36 7.66 26.95 -2.34
C ARG A 36 7.65 27.49 -0.90
N ILE A 37 7.45 26.62 0.09
CA ILE A 37 7.50 26.99 1.51
C ILE A 37 8.92 27.43 1.89
N SER A 38 9.95 26.73 1.44
CA SER A 38 11.35 27.11 1.67
C SER A 38 11.69 28.45 1.00
N GLU A 39 11.31 28.65 -0.26
CA GLU A 39 11.49 29.93 -0.97
C GLU A 39 10.84 31.11 -0.23
N LEU A 40 9.62 30.92 0.29
CA LEU A 40 8.90 31.93 1.05
C LEU A 40 9.55 32.22 2.41
N ALA A 41 10.13 31.21 3.06
CA ALA A 41 10.85 31.37 4.31
C ALA A 41 12.16 32.16 4.14
N GLU A 42 12.81 32.04 2.98
CA GLU A 42 14.07 32.72 2.66
C GLU A 42 13.89 34.15 2.13
N SER A 43 12.70 34.54 1.70
CA SER A 43 12.45 35.85 1.08
C SER A 43 12.09 36.94 2.12
N PRO A 44 13.01 37.86 2.48
CA PRO A 44 12.81 38.84 3.56
C PRO A 44 11.84 39.97 3.19
N GLN A 45 11.42 40.04 1.92
CA GLN A 45 10.50 41.08 1.42
C GLN A 45 9.02 40.74 1.63
N ALA A 46 8.68 39.49 1.98
CA ALA A 46 7.31 39.07 2.26
C ALA A 46 6.76 39.61 3.60
N THR A 47 7.62 40.14 4.48
CA THR A 47 7.22 40.62 5.82
C THR A 47 6.67 42.04 5.85
N THR A 48 6.70 42.79 4.74
CA THR A 48 6.25 44.20 4.71
C THR A 48 4.71 44.33 4.67
N SER A 49 3.99 43.25 4.36
CA SER A 49 2.53 43.19 4.46
C SER A 49 2.18 42.18 5.56
N GLY A 50 2.27 42.62 6.81
CA GLY A 50 2.06 41.76 7.98
C GLY A 50 0.72 41.04 7.90
N SER A 51 0.75 39.70 7.97
CA SER A 51 -0.47 38.90 7.96
C SER A 51 -1.40 39.38 9.07
N SER A 52 -2.63 39.75 8.71
CA SER A 52 -3.57 40.21 9.71
C SER A 52 -3.87 39.08 10.71
N PRO A 53 -4.25 39.39 11.97
CA PRO A 53 -4.68 38.37 12.93
C PRO A 53 -5.85 37.50 12.42
N HIS A 54 -6.58 37.96 11.41
CA HIS A 54 -7.60 37.16 10.72
C HIS A 54 -6.97 36.11 9.79
N GLN A 55 -5.97 36.49 8.98
CA GLN A 55 -5.25 35.56 8.11
C GLN A 55 -4.50 34.48 8.89
N ALA A 56 -3.90 34.83 10.03
CA ALA A 56 -3.25 33.86 10.91
C ALA A 56 -4.24 32.80 11.44
N ARG A 57 -5.44 33.21 11.84
CA ARG A 57 -6.51 32.29 12.29
C ARG A 57 -6.98 31.39 11.16
N GLN A 58 -7.22 31.94 9.98
CA GLN A 58 -7.60 31.16 8.80
C GLN A 58 -6.52 30.13 8.42
N ALA A 59 -5.24 30.50 8.50
CA ALA A 59 -4.14 29.57 8.22
C ALA A 59 -4.11 28.40 9.21
N VAL A 60 -4.33 28.65 10.51
CA VAL A 60 -4.42 27.61 11.54
C VAL A 60 -5.61 26.68 11.28
N GLU A 61 -6.80 27.24 11.03
CA GLU A 61 -8.00 26.46 10.72
C GLU A 61 -7.80 25.59 9.47
N HIS A 62 -7.15 26.14 8.44
CA HIS A 62 -6.87 25.40 7.21
C HIS A 62 -5.85 24.28 7.46
N ALA A 63 -4.79 24.54 8.23
CA ALA A 63 -3.80 23.53 8.59
C ALA A 63 -4.41 22.39 9.44
N GLU A 64 -5.31 22.69 10.37
CA GLU A 64 -6.05 21.67 11.11
C GLU A 64 -6.99 20.86 10.22
N ARG A 65 -7.70 21.52 9.30
CA ARG A 65 -8.56 20.83 8.32
C ARG A 65 -7.74 19.89 7.44
N SER A 66 -6.64 20.37 6.87
CA SER A 66 -5.75 19.58 6.03
C SER A 66 -5.15 18.40 6.79
N ARG A 67 -4.76 18.58 8.06
CA ARG A 67 -4.30 17.46 8.91
C ARG A 67 -5.36 16.39 9.13
N ARG A 68 -6.60 16.79 9.43
CA ARG A 68 -7.74 15.85 9.58
C ARG A 68 -8.05 15.10 8.29
N GLU A 69 -8.00 15.81 7.16
CA GLU A 69 -8.24 15.21 5.85
C GLU A 69 -7.13 14.23 5.47
N ALA A 70 -5.87 14.60 5.69
CA ALA A 70 -4.73 13.70 5.46
C ALA A 70 -4.83 12.41 6.30
N ALA A 71 -5.13 12.52 7.60
CA ALA A 71 -5.32 11.36 8.46
C ALA A 71 -6.46 10.45 7.97
N ARG A 72 -7.58 11.04 7.54
CA ARG A 72 -8.70 10.28 6.96
C ARG A 72 -8.31 9.58 5.66
N THR A 73 -7.60 10.26 4.76
CA THR A 73 -7.14 9.67 3.50
C THR A 73 -6.15 8.54 3.75
N GLU A 74 -5.27 8.69 4.74
CA GLU A 74 -4.36 7.63 5.17
C GLU A 74 -5.13 6.39 5.68
N ASP A 75 -6.12 6.57 6.55
CA ASP A 75 -6.97 5.47 7.03
C ASP A 75 -7.71 4.75 5.88
N GLU A 76 -8.25 5.52 4.93
CA GLU A 76 -8.92 4.98 3.74
C GLU A 76 -7.94 4.21 2.84
N ALA A 77 -6.71 4.71 2.67
CA ALA A 77 -5.66 4.04 1.91
C ALA A 77 -5.22 2.73 2.58
N ARG A 78 -4.94 2.75 3.89
CA ARG A 78 -4.63 1.54 4.68
C ARG A 78 -5.74 0.50 4.56
N ALA A 79 -7.01 0.92 4.62
CA ALA A 79 -8.15 0.02 4.41
C ALA A 79 -8.22 -0.52 2.96
N GLY A 80 -7.83 0.27 1.97
CA GLY A 80 -7.68 -0.14 0.58
C GLY A 80 -6.66 -1.26 0.43
N HIS A 81 -5.46 -1.06 0.96
CA HIS A 81 -4.38 -2.05 0.93
C HIS A 81 -4.76 -3.36 1.62
N ARG A 82 -5.40 -3.33 2.79
CA ARG A 82 -5.90 -4.56 3.45
C ARG A 82 -6.87 -5.35 2.58
N ARG A 83 -7.77 -4.67 1.86
CA ARG A 83 -8.70 -5.34 0.93
C ARG A 83 -7.98 -5.93 -0.27
N ALA A 84 -6.98 -5.24 -0.79
CA ALA A 84 -6.17 -5.73 -1.91
C ALA A 84 -5.34 -6.95 -1.50
N ALA A 85 -4.67 -6.90 -0.34
CA ALA A 85 -3.94 -8.03 0.23
C ALA A 85 -4.81 -9.29 0.34
N ARG A 86 -6.02 -9.14 0.92
CA ARG A 86 -6.98 -10.25 1.02
C ARG A 86 -7.41 -10.79 -0.35
N ALA A 87 -7.63 -9.93 -1.35
CA ALA A 87 -7.99 -10.37 -2.69
C ALA A 87 -6.84 -11.17 -3.35
N HIS A 88 -5.61 -10.74 -3.16
CA HIS A 88 -4.42 -11.46 -3.62
C HIS A 88 -4.27 -12.82 -2.91
N GLU A 89 -4.54 -12.91 -1.60
CA GLU A 89 -4.56 -14.19 -0.87
C GLU A 89 -5.63 -15.16 -1.41
N GLU A 90 -6.84 -14.67 -1.64
CA GLU A 90 -7.95 -15.45 -2.21
C GLU A 90 -7.60 -15.96 -3.63
N ASN A 91 -6.97 -15.11 -4.46
CA ASN A 91 -6.47 -15.51 -5.79
C ASN A 91 -5.35 -16.54 -5.71
N ALA A 92 -4.41 -16.38 -4.78
CA ALA A 92 -3.35 -17.35 -4.56
C ALA A 92 -3.92 -18.72 -4.19
N ALA A 93 -4.89 -18.75 -3.26
CA ALA A 93 -5.57 -19.98 -2.84
C ALA A 93 -6.30 -20.67 -4.00
N LEU A 94 -6.96 -19.90 -4.88
CA LEU A 94 -7.60 -20.44 -6.07
C LEU A 94 -6.59 -21.09 -7.02
N HIS A 95 -5.46 -20.42 -7.30
CA HIS A 95 -4.40 -20.98 -8.15
C HIS A 95 -3.78 -22.25 -7.55
N GLU A 96 -3.57 -22.30 -6.24
CA GLU A 96 -3.14 -23.53 -5.59
C GLU A 96 -4.15 -24.66 -5.72
N GLN A 97 -5.45 -24.37 -5.57
CA GLN A 97 -6.49 -25.37 -5.71
C GLN A 97 -6.48 -25.96 -7.13
N MET A 98 -6.32 -25.11 -8.16
CA MET A 98 -6.20 -25.55 -9.55
C MET A 98 -4.96 -26.42 -9.77
N ALA A 99 -3.81 -26.04 -9.20
CA ALA A 99 -2.59 -26.84 -9.24
C ALA A 99 -2.75 -28.20 -8.55
N ARG A 100 -3.38 -28.25 -7.37
CA ARG A 100 -3.65 -29.48 -6.62
C ARG A 100 -4.62 -30.41 -7.36
N ALA A 101 -5.60 -29.83 -8.05
CA ALA A 101 -6.56 -30.58 -8.87
C ALA A 101 -5.98 -31.04 -10.22
N GLY A 102 -4.75 -30.62 -10.56
CA GLY A 102 -4.12 -30.94 -11.85
C GLY A 102 -4.81 -30.30 -13.05
N ILE A 103 -5.53 -29.19 -12.85
CA ILE A 103 -6.28 -28.52 -13.90
C ILE A 103 -5.36 -27.53 -14.61
N GLY A 104 -5.13 -27.76 -15.91
CA GLY A 104 -4.30 -26.88 -16.74
C GLY A 104 -2.80 -27.06 -16.49
N ASP A 105 -2.05 -25.96 -16.65
CA ASP A 105 -0.60 -25.94 -16.40
C ASP A 105 -0.33 -25.76 -14.91
N VAL A 106 0.01 -26.86 -14.25
CA VAL A 106 0.23 -26.94 -12.80
C VAL A 106 1.38 -26.04 -12.34
N GLU A 107 2.50 -26.01 -13.07
CA GLU A 107 3.66 -25.19 -12.68
C GLU A 107 3.33 -23.71 -12.81
N ARG A 108 2.67 -23.32 -13.91
CA ARG A 108 2.20 -21.94 -14.07
C ARG A 108 1.23 -21.52 -12.96
N HIS A 109 0.34 -22.41 -12.52
CA HIS A 109 -0.55 -22.13 -11.39
C HIS A 109 0.21 -21.94 -10.08
N ARG A 110 1.25 -22.75 -9.80
CA ARG A 110 2.10 -22.57 -8.62
C ARG A 110 2.87 -21.25 -8.64
N GLU A 111 3.45 -20.90 -9.80
CA GLU A 111 4.14 -19.63 -9.98
C GLU A 111 3.21 -18.44 -9.72
N ARG A 112 1.99 -18.49 -10.26
CA ARG A 112 0.97 -17.45 -10.04
C ARG A 112 0.56 -17.36 -8.58
N ALA A 113 0.31 -18.49 -7.91
CA ALA A 113 0.00 -18.47 -6.47
C ALA A 113 1.13 -17.83 -5.64
N ALA A 114 2.40 -18.11 -5.98
CA ALA A 114 3.55 -17.51 -5.31
C ALA A 114 3.72 -16.01 -5.64
N GLN A 115 3.35 -15.58 -6.84
CA GLN A 115 3.31 -14.15 -7.19
C GLN A 115 2.22 -13.42 -6.38
N GLU A 116 0.98 -13.92 -6.40
CA GLU A 116 -0.14 -13.31 -5.69
C GLU A 116 0.13 -13.20 -4.18
N ARG A 117 0.77 -14.21 -3.57
CA ARG A 117 1.21 -14.11 -2.16
C ARG A 117 2.23 -13.01 -1.90
N ARG A 118 3.15 -12.76 -2.83
CA ARG A 118 4.12 -11.66 -2.69
C ARG A 118 3.41 -10.31 -2.78
N GLU A 119 2.49 -10.16 -3.74
CA GLU A 119 1.67 -8.95 -3.88
C GLU A 119 0.80 -8.72 -2.63
N ALA A 120 0.21 -9.78 -2.06
CA ALA A 120 -0.51 -9.69 -0.79
C ALA A 120 0.36 -9.18 0.36
N LEU A 121 1.59 -9.69 0.49
CA LEU A 121 2.53 -9.26 1.53
C LEU A 121 3.02 -7.83 1.35
N ASP A 122 3.14 -7.36 0.10
CA ASP A 122 3.49 -5.97 -0.19
C ASP A 122 2.33 -5.04 0.20
N ASP A 123 1.10 -5.35 -0.21
CA ASP A 123 -0.08 -4.57 0.19
C ASP A 123 -0.29 -4.56 1.71
N ASP A 124 -0.07 -5.69 2.38
CA ASP A 124 -0.24 -5.79 3.81
C ASP A 124 0.85 -5.00 4.58
N ARG A 125 2.05 -4.84 4.01
CA ARG A 125 3.08 -3.92 4.52
C ARG A 125 2.66 -2.46 4.37
N GLU A 126 2.12 -2.08 3.21
CA GLU A 126 1.61 -0.72 2.97
C GLU A 126 0.40 -0.38 3.86
N ALA A 127 -0.40 -1.38 4.24
CA ALA A 127 -1.49 -1.21 5.20
C ALA A 127 -1.02 -0.98 6.64
N HIS A 128 0.20 -1.39 6.98
CA HIS A 128 0.76 -1.42 8.33
C HIS A 128 2.21 -0.89 8.36
N PRO A 129 2.45 0.38 7.96
CA PRO A 129 3.81 0.93 7.85
C PRO A 129 4.52 1.03 9.21
N ASP A 130 3.74 1.12 10.30
CA ASP A 130 4.24 1.24 11.67
C ASP A 130 4.47 -0.12 12.35
N ASP A 131 4.10 -1.24 11.70
CA ASP A 131 4.32 -2.58 12.22
C ASP A 131 5.60 -3.13 11.59
N PRO A 132 6.76 -3.06 12.30
CA PRO A 132 7.99 -3.65 11.82
C PRO A 132 7.87 -5.17 11.92
N ARG A 133 7.10 -5.77 11.02
CA ARG A 133 7.06 -7.22 10.93
C ARG A 133 8.47 -7.72 10.67
N PRO A 134 8.93 -8.73 11.42
CA PRO A 134 10.26 -9.28 11.23
C PRO A 134 10.36 -9.75 9.78
N ALA A 135 11.37 -9.25 9.07
CA ALA A 135 11.68 -9.64 7.70
C ALA A 135 11.55 -11.17 7.61
N ALA A 136 10.67 -11.64 6.72
CA ALA A 136 10.35 -13.05 6.55
C ALA A 136 11.64 -13.88 6.51
N GLY A 137 11.91 -14.62 7.58
CA GLY A 137 13.19 -15.31 7.77
C GLY A 137 13.49 -15.83 9.18
N ALA A 138 12.86 -15.30 10.24
CA ALA A 138 13.02 -15.85 11.59
C ALA A 138 12.05 -17.01 11.87
N GLN A 139 12.03 -18.00 10.98
CA GLN A 139 11.51 -19.33 11.27
C GLN A 139 12.74 -20.22 11.56
N GLY A 140 13.40 -19.96 12.69
CA GLY A 140 14.06 -21.06 13.41
C GLY A 140 12.90 -21.86 13.99
N ASP A 141 12.61 -23.08 13.55
CA ASP A 141 13.48 -24.24 13.74
C ASP A 141 14.19 -24.17 15.09
N ASP A 142 13.43 -23.85 16.14
CA ASP A 142 13.75 -24.33 17.47
C ASP A 142 13.42 -25.82 17.44
N GLY A 143 14.35 -26.58 16.88
CA GLY A 143 14.37 -28.02 16.91
C GLY A 143 14.42 -28.46 18.36
N GLY A 144 13.23 -28.54 18.98
CA GLY A 144 13.04 -29.21 20.25
C GLY A 144 13.50 -30.64 20.07
N GLU A 145 14.72 -30.92 20.52
CA GLU A 145 15.27 -32.25 20.58
C GLU A 145 14.26 -33.16 21.29
N PRO A 146 13.89 -34.32 20.71
CA PRO A 146 12.99 -35.24 21.36
C PRO A 146 13.64 -35.74 22.66
N GLU A 147 13.05 -35.38 23.80
CA GLU A 147 13.44 -35.90 25.11
C GLU A 147 13.38 -37.45 25.06
N PRO A 148 14.49 -38.17 25.29
CA PRO A 148 14.46 -39.62 25.20
C PRO A 148 13.60 -40.20 26.33
N PRO A 149 12.91 -41.34 26.09
CA PRO A 149 12.02 -41.94 27.05
C PRO A 149 12.77 -42.37 28.31
N ARG A 150 12.22 -42.02 29.48
CA ARG A 150 12.70 -42.52 30.76
C ARG A 150 12.19 -43.94 30.96
N GLU A 151 13.12 -44.89 31.04
CA GLU A 151 12.81 -46.27 31.42
C GLU A 151 12.45 -46.37 32.92
N PRO A 152 11.55 -47.32 33.29
CA PRO A 152 11.01 -47.48 34.64
C PRO A 152 11.94 -48.15 35.65
#